data_AF-A0A0D9ZAS6-F1
#
_entry.id   AF-A0A0D9ZAS6-F1
#
_cell.length_a   1.000
_cell.length_b   1.000
_cell.length_c   1.000
_cell.angle_alpha   90.00
_cell.angle_beta   90.00
_cell.angle_gamma   90.00
#
_symmetry.space_group_name_H-M   'P 1'
#
loop_
_entity.id
_entity.type
_entity.pdbx_description
1 polymer ?
#
loop_
_entity_poly.entity_id
_entity_poly.type
_entity_poly.pdbx_seq_one_letter_code
_entity_poly.pdbx_strand_id
1 'polypeptide(L)'
;MGRLVEALEELGYRDGENLFGAPYDFRQSPAALGQPCGYFALEFLNRSPLPWRRRHIKHFVMASTGAGGFVRFMEVVASCVSDVSPLARVRRSVPSKFTPLPSPKVFDRDTPLVVTRDKNYTAHDMPAFLAAAGLPEF
;
A
#
# COMPACT_ATOMS: atom_id res chain seq x y z
N MET A 1 4.98 -9.76 14.12
CA MET A 1 6.11 -10.50 13.53
C MET A 1 6.57 -11.67 14.37
N GLY A 2 6.54 -11.63 15.71
CA GLY A 2 6.94 -12.77 16.58
C GLY A 2 6.37 -14.12 16.13
N ARG A 3 5.04 -14.23 16.01
CA ARG A 3 4.38 -15.47 15.57
C ARG A 3 4.79 -16.03 14.20
N LEU A 4 5.23 -15.18 13.26
CA LEU A 4 5.68 -15.67 11.94
C LEU A 4 7.14 -16.15 12.01
N VAL A 5 7.99 -15.40 12.72
CA VAL A 5 9.40 -15.77 12.89
C VAL A 5 9.48 -17.06 13.69
N GLU A 6 8.76 -17.16 14.81
CA GLU A 6 8.66 -18.37 15.64
C GLU A 6 8.28 -19.61 14.82
N ALA A 7 7.23 -19.50 13.98
CA ALA A 7 6.81 -20.60 13.11
C ALA A 7 7.85 -20.99 12.06
N LEU A 8 8.63 -20.04 11.54
CA LEU A 8 9.71 -20.33 10.61
C LEU A 8 10.92 -20.95 11.32
N GLU A 9 11.20 -20.54 12.55
CA GLU A 9 12.26 -21.12 13.37
C GLU A 9 11.96 -22.57 13.75
N GLU A 10 10.69 -22.92 14.04
CA GLU A 10 10.25 -24.32 14.20
C GLU A 10 10.49 -25.17 12.95
N LEU A 11 10.50 -24.55 11.77
CA LEU A 11 10.83 -25.19 10.49
C LEU A 11 12.33 -25.23 10.19
N GLY A 12 13.17 -24.75 11.11
CA GLY A 12 14.63 -24.77 11.02
C GLY A 12 15.27 -23.51 10.42
N TYR A 13 14.51 -22.43 10.22
CA TYR A 13 15.10 -21.13 9.91
C TYR A 13 15.78 -20.51 11.15
N ARG A 14 16.75 -19.63 10.92
CA ARG A 14 17.51 -18.92 11.94
C ARG A 14 17.66 -17.46 11.52
N ASP A 15 17.21 -16.56 12.40
CA ASP A 15 17.34 -15.11 12.19
C ASP A 15 18.82 -14.72 12.04
N GLY A 16 19.12 -13.91 11.03
CA GLY A 16 20.48 -13.47 10.70
C GLY A 16 21.35 -14.49 9.96
N GLU A 17 20.91 -15.74 9.77
CA GLU A 17 21.65 -16.75 8.99
C GLU A 17 20.98 -17.06 7.65
N ASN A 18 19.71 -17.46 7.69
CA ASN A 18 18.92 -17.81 6.50
C ASN A 18 17.53 -17.15 6.48
N LEU A 19 17.20 -16.40 7.53
CA LEU A 19 16.04 -15.54 7.64
C LEU A 19 16.51 -14.11 7.87
N PHE A 20 16.07 -13.19 7.01
CA PHE A 20 16.49 -11.80 7.07
C PHE A 20 15.29 -10.87 6.91
N GLY A 21 15.23 -9.86 7.78
CA GLY A 21 14.37 -8.70 7.58
C GLY A 21 14.98 -7.73 6.57
N ALA A 22 14.13 -7.11 5.74
CA ALA A 22 14.51 -6.00 4.87
C ALA A 22 13.73 -4.75 5.28
N PRO A 23 14.11 -4.07 6.38
CA PRO A 23 13.42 -2.88 6.85
C PRO A 23 13.56 -1.74 5.85
N TYR A 24 12.54 -0.90 5.75
CA TYR A 24 12.50 0.25 4.86
C TYR A 24 11.67 1.38 5.48
N ASP A 25 11.79 2.60 4.95
CA ASP A 25 10.98 3.73 5.41
C ASP A 25 9.55 3.65 4.85
N PHE A 26 8.61 3.21 5.70
CA PHE A 26 7.21 3.05 5.31
C PHE A 26 6.51 4.36 4.94
N ARG A 27 7.07 5.52 5.30
CA ARG A 27 6.50 6.83 4.94
C ARG A 27 6.69 7.10 3.45
N GLN A 28 7.75 6.54 2.87
CA GLN A 28 8.03 6.62 1.44
C GLN A 28 7.47 5.41 0.66
N SER A 29 6.76 4.53 1.35
CA SER A 29 6.35 3.25 0.78
C SER A 29 5.15 3.31 -0.12
N PRO A 30 5.03 2.41 -1.09
CA PRO A 30 3.75 2.08 -1.71
C PRO A 30 2.63 1.59 -0.77
N ALA A 31 2.91 1.36 0.52
CA ALA A 31 1.94 0.92 1.51
C ALA A 31 1.91 1.88 2.69
N ALA A 32 0.71 2.23 3.17
CA ALA A 32 0.61 3.16 4.29
C ALA A 32 0.97 2.52 5.64
N LEU A 33 1.02 3.39 6.66
CA LEU A 33 1.27 3.06 8.06
C LEU A 33 0.53 1.79 8.51
N GLY A 34 1.29 0.77 8.89
CA GLY A 34 0.79 -0.45 9.52
C GLY A 34 0.30 -1.56 8.58
N GLN A 35 0.49 -1.46 7.25
CA GLN A 35 0.05 -2.49 6.31
C GLN A 35 1.21 -3.21 5.58
N PRO A 36 1.02 -4.49 5.18
CA PRO A 36 2.11 -5.31 4.69
C PRO A 36 2.59 -4.91 3.29
N CYS A 37 3.90 -5.06 3.15
CA CYS A 37 4.83 -4.27 2.35
C CYS A 37 5.03 -4.77 0.91
N GLY A 38 4.14 -5.63 0.40
CA GLY A 38 4.41 -6.45 -0.78
C GLY A 38 4.72 -5.65 -2.04
N TYR A 39 4.22 -4.42 -2.14
CA TYR A 39 4.41 -3.56 -3.30
C TYR A 39 5.86 -3.14 -3.55
N PHE A 40 6.67 -2.91 -2.51
CA PHE A 40 8.09 -2.57 -2.72
C PHE A 40 8.87 -3.76 -3.29
N ALA A 41 8.61 -4.95 -2.75
CA ALA A 41 9.21 -6.17 -3.27
C ALA A 41 8.75 -6.42 -4.72
N LEU A 42 7.47 -6.20 -5.03
CA LEU A 42 6.96 -6.28 -6.39
C LEU A 42 7.64 -5.28 -7.33
N GLU A 43 7.77 -4.01 -6.92
CA GLU A 43 8.41 -2.97 -7.73
C GLU A 43 9.90 -3.26 -7.95
N PHE A 44 10.61 -3.69 -6.91
CA PHE A 44 11.98 -4.15 -7.01
C PHE A 44 12.13 -5.29 -8.02
N LEU A 45 11.23 -6.28 -7.97
CA LEU A 45 11.22 -7.38 -8.92
C LEU A 45 10.89 -6.91 -10.34
N ASN A 46 9.94 -5.99 -10.52
CA ASN A 46 9.58 -5.46 -11.84
C ASN A 46 10.74 -4.70 -12.50
N ARG A 47 11.54 -3.96 -11.72
CA ARG A 47 12.73 -3.24 -12.21
C ARG A 47 13.95 -4.14 -12.39
N SER A 48 13.93 -5.35 -11.82
CA SER A 48 15.06 -6.27 -11.88
C SER A 48 15.11 -7.03 -13.22
N PRO A 49 16.28 -7.12 -13.89
CA PRO A 49 16.43 -7.86 -15.14
C PRO A 49 15.97 -9.31 -15.02
N LEU A 50 15.29 -9.82 -16.07
CA LEU A 50 14.75 -11.16 -16.07
C LEU A 50 15.80 -12.27 -15.79
N PRO A 51 17.03 -12.21 -16.35
CA PRO A 51 18.07 -13.18 -16.03
C PRO A 51 18.46 -13.20 -14.55
N TRP A 52 18.52 -12.02 -13.91
CA TRP A 52 18.84 -11.90 -12.49
C TRP A 52 17.73 -12.49 -11.63
N ARG A 53 16.46 -12.17 -11.95
CA ARG A 53 15.30 -12.71 -11.22
C ARG A 53 15.25 -14.24 -11.28
N ARG A 54 15.45 -14.82 -12.46
CA ARG A 54 15.48 -16.28 -12.64
C ARG A 54 16.62 -16.96 -11.86
N ARG A 55 17.71 -16.25 -11.61
CA ARG A 55 18.85 -16.76 -10.86
C ARG A 55 18.68 -16.65 -9.34
N HIS A 56 18.13 -15.53 -8.85
CA HIS A 56 18.17 -15.19 -7.43
C HIS A 56 16.83 -15.30 -6.71
N ILE A 57 15.70 -15.32 -7.43
CA ILE A 57 14.38 -15.29 -6.83
C ILE A 57 13.70 -16.64 -7.06
N LYS A 58 13.56 -17.41 -5.98
CA LYS A 58 12.87 -18.71 -6.02
C LYS A 58 11.35 -18.52 -6.08
N HIS A 59 10.78 -17.84 -5.08
CA HIS A 59 9.36 -17.53 -5.00
C HIS A 59 9.16 -16.14 -4.40
N PHE A 60 8.09 -15.48 -4.83
CA PHE A 60 7.59 -14.25 -4.22
C PHE A 60 6.21 -14.53 -3.63
N VAL A 61 6.10 -14.50 -2.31
CA VAL A 61 4.84 -14.73 -1.59
C VAL A 61 4.38 -13.40 -1.00
N MET A 62 3.29 -12.88 -1.55
CA MET A 62 2.66 -11.65 -1.05
C MET A 62 1.58 -12.03 -0.04
N ALA A 63 1.90 -11.98 1.25
CA ALA A 63 0.93 -12.15 2.34
C ALA A 63 0.25 -10.79 2.68
N SER A 64 -0.16 -10.06 1.65
CA SER A 64 -0.79 -8.73 1.75
C SER A 64 -1.92 -8.59 0.75
N THR A 65 -2.57 -7.43 0.78
CA THR A 65 -3.49 -6.98 -0.27
C THR A 65 -2.80 -6.98 -1.64
N GLY A 66 -3.51 -7.50 -2.65
CA GLY A 66 -3.02 -7.62 -4.02
C GLY A 66 -2.83 -6.27 -4.71
N ALA A 67 -2.22 -6.30 -5.90
CA ALA A 67 -1.73 -5.12 -6.62
C ALA A 67 -2.80 -4.07 -7.01
N GLY A 68 -4.10 -4.34 -6.83
CA GLY A 68 -5.22 -3.50 -7.26
C GLY A 68 -5.57 -2.30 -6.38
N GLY A 69 -4.95 -2.15 -5.21
CA GLY A 69 -5.30 -1.11 -4.24
C GLY A 69 -6.42 -1.52 -3.29
N PHE A 70 -6.75 -0.67 -2.33
CA PHE A 70 -7.60 -1.01 -1.18
C PHE A 70 -8.54 0.15 -0.82
N VAL A 71 -9.85 -0.13 -0.87
CA VAL A 71 -10.90 0.89 -0.68
C VAL A 71 -10.81 1.60 0.67
N ARG A 72 -10.36 0.92 1.73
CA ARG A 72 -10.19 1.52 3.07
C ARG A 72 -9.25 2.74 3.07
N PHE A 73 -8.31 2.83 2.13
CA PHE A 73 -7.43 4.01 2.03
C PHE A 73 -8.15 5.27 1.59
N MET A 74 -9.29 5.16 0.90
CA MET A 74 -10.13 6.31 0.60
C MET A 74 -10.66 6.94 1.89
N GLU A 75 -11.04 6.15 2.91
CA GLU A 75 -11.44 6.69 4.22
C GLU A 75 -10.29 7.39 4.95
N VAL A 76 -9.08 6.81 4.89
CA VAL A 76 -7.87 7.44 5.47
C VAL A 76 -7.63 8.79 4.83
N VAL A 77 -7.76 8.91 3.51
CA VAL A 77 -7.63 10.16 2.78
C VAL A 77 -8.73 11.16 3.18
N ALA A 78 -9.99 10.74 3.17
CA ALA A 78 -11.13 11.58 3.51
C ALA A 78 -11.09 12.09 4.97
N SER A 79 -10.58 11.30 5.91
CA SER A 79 -10.46 11.72 7.32
C SER A 79 -9.30 12.70 7.59
N CYS A 80 -8.32 12.81 6.67
CA CYS A 80 -7.15 13.67 6.86
C CYS A 80 -7.46 15.17 6.75
N VAL A 81 -8.63 15.56 6.20
CA VAL A 81 -9.06 16.96 6.14
C VAL A 81 -9.76 17.45 7.39
N SER A 82 -10.43 16.55 8.12
CA SER A 82 -11.22 16.91 9.30
C SER A 82 -10.35 17.12 10.55
N ASP A 83 -9.14 16.53 10.57
CA ASP A 83 -8.21 16.61 11.69
C ASP A 83 -7.10 17.65 11.40
N VAL A 84 -7.04 18.70 12.24
CA VAL A 84 -6.06 19.80 12.15
C VAL A 84 -4.88 19.63 13.12
N SER A 85 -4.80 18.50 13.82
CA SER A 85 -3.70 18.22 14.74
C SER A 85 -2.34 18.21 14.03
N PRO A 86 -1.23 18.47 14.75
CA PRO A 86 0.12 18.32 14.21
C PRO A 86 0.37 16.94 13.61
N LEU A 87 -0.23 15.89 14.19
CA LEU A 87 -0.17 14.52 13.70
C LEU A 87 -0.86 14.38 12.34
N ALA A 88 -2.04 14.99 12.16
CA ALA A 88 -2.75 14.99 10.88
C ALA A 88 -1.97 15.73 9.79
N ARG A 89 -1.29 16.83 10.12
CA ARG A 89 -0.40 17.53 9.18
C ARG A 89 0.78 16.67 8.73
N VAL A 90 1.38 15.89 9.63
CA VAL A 90 2.40 14.89 9.26
C VAL A 90 1.78 13.79 8.41
N ARG A 91 0.59 13.27 8.77
CA ARG A 91 -0.10 12.24 7.97
C ARG A 91 -0.45 12.71 6.55
N ARG A 92 -0.78 13.99 6.39
CA ARG A 92 -0.99 14.64 5.08
C ARG A 92 0.28 14.73 4.23
N SER A 93 1.47 14.83 4.82
CA SER A 93 2.73 14.87 4.05
C SER A 93 3.28 13.50 3.66
N VAL A 94 2.75 12.40 4.21
CA VAL A 94 3.22 11.04 3.90
C VAL A 94 2.72 10.59 2.52
N PRO A 95 3.58 10.42 1.49
CA PRO A 95 3.14 10.03 0.14
C PRO A 95 2.58 8.60 0.09
N SER A 96 2.93 7.74 1.05
CA SER A 96 2.57 6.31 1.02
C SER A 96 1.08 5.98 1.04
N LYS A 97 0.24 6.93 1.45
CA LYS A 97 -1.22 6.75 1.47
C LYS A 97 -1.87 6.73 0.08
N PHE A 98 -1.19 7.25 -0.94
CA PHE A 98 -1.75 7.35 -2.29
C PHE A 98 -1.55 6.07 -3.11
N THR A 99 -0.47 5.34 -2.83
CA THR A 99 -0.13 4.17 -3.62
C THR A 99 -1.09 2.99 -3.47
N PRO A 100 -1.70 2.71 -2.30
CA PRO A 100 -2.71 1.67 -2.19
C PRO A 100 -4.12 2.18 -2.56
N LEU A 101 -4.27 3.30 -3.28
CA LEU A 101 -5.59 3.72 -3.76
C LEU A 101 -6.14 2.75 -4.81
N PRO A 102 -7.46 2.52 -4.83
CA PRO A 102 -8.12 1.65 -5.81
C PRO A 102 -7.73 1.95 -7.26
N SER A 103 -7.26 0.92 -7.98
CA SER A 103 -6.91 1.02 -9.39
C SER A 103 -8.11 0.77 -10.30
N PRO A 104 -8.35 1.59 -11.34
CA PRO A 104 -9.37 1.34 -12.35
C PRO A 104 -9.19 0.03 -13.14
N LYS A 105 -8.02 -0.62 -13.05
CA LYS A 105 -7.76 -1.92 -13.69
C LYS A 105 -8.35 -3.10 -12.93
N VAL A 106 -8.73 -2.89 -11.67
CA VAL A 106 -9.25 -3.95 -10.77
C VAL A 106 -10.67 -3.63 -10.31
N PHE A 107 -10.98 -2.35 -10.10
CA PHE A 107 -12.30 -1.91 -9.69
C PHE A 107 -13.12 -1.46 -10.91
N ASP A 108 -14.32 -2.02 -11.05
CA ASP A 108 -15.21 -1.73 -12.16
C ASP A 108 -15.59 -0.25 -12.22
N ARG A 109 -15.86 0.22 -13.44
CA ARG A 109 -16.18 1.63 -13.71
C ARG A 109 -17.40 2.12 -12.95
N ASP A 110 -18.42 1.28 -12.82
CA ASP A 110 -19.71 1.67 -12.27
C ASP A 110 -19.85 1.33 -10.78
N THR A 111 -18.81 0.74 -10.16
CA THR A 111 -18.84 0.39 -8.74
C THR A 111 -18.49 1.61 -7.89
N PRO A 112 -19.44 2.16 -7.09
CA PRO A 112 -19.14 3.27 -6.21
C PRO A 112 -18.26 2.78 -5.05
N LEU A 113 -17.14 3.47 -4.83
CA LEU A 113 -16.18 3.18 -3.75
C LEU A 113 -16.37 4.12 -2.55
N VAL A 114 -16.77 5.36 -2.81
CA VAL A 114 -17.18 6.32 -1.78
C VAL A 114 -18.52 6.92 -2.19
N VAL A 115 -19.49 6.85 -1.28
CA VAL A 115 -20.83 7.41 -1.46
C VAL A 115 -21.00 8.59 -0.52
N THR A 116 -21.36 9.74 -1.07
CA THR A 116 -21.67 10.96 -0.29
C THR A 116 -23.09 11.40 -0.59
N ARG A 117 -23.57 12.47 0.07
CA ARG A 117 -24.91 13.03 -0.21
C ARG A 117 -25.03 13.59 -1.63
N ASP A 118 -23.96 14.20 -2.13
CA ASP A 118 -23.98 14.97 -3.37
C ASP A 118 -23.36 14.22 -4.56
N LYS A 119 -22.43 13.29 -4.29
CA LYS A 119 -21.69 12.56 -5.34
C LYS A 119 -21.21 11.19 -4.90
N ASN A 120 -21.24 10.24 -5.82
CA ASN A 120 -20.56 8.95 -5.69
C ASN A 120 -19.23 8.99 -6.45
N TYR A 121 -18.18 8.44 -5.86
CA TYR A 121 -16.84 8.37 -6.44
C TYR A 121 -16.47 6.91 -6.73
N THR A 122 -16.02 6.66 -7.95
CA THR A 122 -15.51 5.37 -8.42
C THR A 122 -13.98 5.39 -8.47
N ALA A 123 -13.33 4.27 -8.83
CA ALA A 123 -11.89 4.26 -9.07
C ALA A 123 -11.44 5.23 -10.18
N HIS A 124 -12.34 5.56 -11.12
CA HIS A 124 -12.06 6.49 -12.21
C HIS A 124 -12.18 7.96 -11.79
N ASP A 125 -12.84 8.25 -10.66
CA ASP A 125 -13.05 9.60 -10.14
C ASP A 125 -11.95 10.02 -9.14
N MET A 126 -10.82 9.31 -9.10
CA MET A 126 -9.79 9.52 -8.09
C MET A 126 -9.30 10.98 -8.00
N PRO A 127 -9.01 11.69 -9.11
CA PRO A 127 -8.64 13.11 -9.04
C PRO A 127 -9.72 13.97 -8.37
N ALA A 128 -10.98 13.79 -8.77
CA ALA A 128 -12.12 14.52 -8.19
C ALA A 128 -12.34 14.17 -6.72
N PHE A 129 -12.10 12.91 -6.32
CA PHE A 129 -12.15 12.48 -4.93
C PHE A 129 -11.05 13.15 -4.08
N LEU A 130 -9.82 13.21 -4.58
CA LEU A 130 -8.69 13.86 -3.89
C LEU A 130 -8.93 15.37 -3.73
N ALA A 131 -9.46 16.03 -4.77
CA ALA A 131 -9.83 17.44 -4.72
C ALA A 131 -10.93 17.70 -3.67
N ALA A 132 -11.98 16.86 -3.63
CA ALA A 132 -13.04 16.94 -2.62
C ALA A 132 -12.50 16.67 -1.21
N ALA A 133 -11.46 15.84 -1.09
CA ALA A 133 -10.71 15.60 0.13
C ALA A 133 -9.61 16.66 0.38
N GLY A 134 -9.69 17.85 -0.22
CA GLY A 134 -8.81 18.99 0.07
C GLY A 134 -7.31 18.74 -0.18
N LEU A 135 -6.98 17.78 -1.03
CA LEU A 135 -5.61 17.48 -1.44
C LEU A 135 -5.35 18.05 -2.84
N PRO A 136 -4.12 18.51 -3.13
CA PRO A 136 -3.78 19.03 -4.45
C PRO A 136 -3.91 17.93 -5.51
N GLU A 137 -4.32 18.33 -6.72
CA GLU A 137 -4.25 17.47 -7.91
C GLU A 137 -2.76 17.25 -8.25
N PHE A 138 -2.39 16.00 -8.54
CA PHE A 138 -1.05 15.60 -8.97
C PHE A 138 -1.03 15.32 -10.47
#